data_AF-A0A0F3HHW8-F1
#
_entry.id   AF-A0A0F3HHW8-F1
#
_cell.length_a   1.000
_cell.length_b   1.000
_cell.length_c   1.000
_cell.angle_alpha   90.00
_cell.angle_beta   90.00
_cell.angle_gamma   90.00
#
_symmetry.space_group_name_H-M   'P 1'
#
loop_
_entity.id
_entity.type
_entity.pdbx_description
1 polymer ?
#
loop_
_entity_poly.entity_id
_entity_poly.type
_entity_poly.pdbx_seq_one_letter_code
_entity_poly.pdbx_strand_id
1 'polypeptide(L)'
;MNKQELIKRIEGLKNLFGNKSEYIEIDSVIRLISELDEPETGHADEAPRYVKNILARLRELPLHDREVWLKAIMGEFEQDFSHAKWREGYEQGKLEGAWVGNQLKDADKIRQELNKPVVQQFIADWYEENKDDFEGNLFRCVYNITSIFDGAKLNEFERWFLIASTKSFQTLVNMHQFGYEVEEEKKYRVKVKGICGNHETLNREKHSNKWLFSDREENSLYGTHHTRKELEDAGFGWVFDCEGVEIEEVE
;
A
#
# COMPACT_ATOMS: atom_id res chain seq x y z
N MET A 1 -12.36 59.25 9.66
CA MET A 1 -11.73 58.93 10.98
C MET A 1 -11.88 57.44 11.29
N ASN A 2 -10.86 56.77 11.84
CA ASN A 2 -10.95 55.35 12.21
C ASN A 2 -11.65 55.13 13.57
N LYS A 3 -12.05 53.88 13.84
CA LYS A 3 -12.78 53.50 15.06
C LYS A 3 -12.04 53.86 16.36
N GLN A 4 -10.72 53.71 16.41
CA GLN A 4 -9.94 54.01 17.63
C GLN A 4 -9.87 55.52 17.89
N GLU A 5 -9.81 56.33 16.84
CA GLU A 5 -9.76 57.77 16.95
C GLU A 5 -11.13 58.38 17.31
N LEU A 6 -12.23 57.78 16.81
CA LEU A 6 -13.58 58.12 17.26
C LEU A 6 -13.75 57.85 18.77
N ILE A 7 -13.28 56.69 19.26
CA ILE A 7 -13.33 56.35 20.69
C ILE A 7 -12.57 57.38 21.52
N LYS A 8 -11.36 57.77 21.10
CA LYS A 8 -10.58 58.82 21.78
C LYS A 8 -11.30 60.18 21.82
N ARG A 9 -11.96 60.58 20.73
CA ARG A 9 -12.72 61.85 20.71
C ARG A 9 -13.92 61.80 21.65
N ILE A 10 -14.65 60.68 21.69
CA ILE A 10 -15.76 60.46 22.63
C ILE A 10 -15.25 60.45 24.07
N GLU A 11 -14.08 59.86 24.35
CA GLU A 11 -13.46 59.95 25.67
C GLU A 11 -13.06 61.38 26.03
N GLY A 12 -12.62 62.19 25.05
CA GLY A 12 -12.33 63.61 25.25
C GLY A 12 -13.56 64.43 25.67
N LEU A 13 -14.78 64.02 25.27
CA LEU A 13 -16.02 64.65 25.71
C LEU A 13 -16.26 64.51 27.22
N LYS A 14 -15.64 63.53 27.88
CA LYS A 14 -15.68 63.40 29.36
C LYS A 14 -15.10 64.62 30.06
N ASN A 15 -14.15 65.32 29.43
CA ASN A 15 -13.57 66.55 29.97
C ASN A 15 -14.48 67.78 29.80
N LEU A 16 -15.40 67.75 28.82
CA LEU A 16 -16.33 68.84 28.53
C LEU A 16 -17.67 68.70 29.26
N PHE A 17 -18.17 67.47 29.39
CA PHE A 17 -19.50 67.18 29.94
C PHE A 17 -19.46 66.36 31.25
N GLY A 18 -18.27 66.00 31.73
CA GLY A 18 -18.07 65.19 32.94
C GLY A 18 -18.27 63.69 32.71
N ASN A 19 -17.80 62.89 33.66
CA ASN A 19 -17.84 61.41 33.59
C ASN A 19 -19.25 60.80 33.74
N LYS A 20 -20.25 61.60 34.12
CA LYS A 20 -21.64 61.18 34.39
C LYS A 20 -22.64 62.10 33.72
N SER A 21 -22.39 62.48 32.47
CA SER A 21 -23.40 63.20 31.70
C SER A 21 -24.60 62.28 31.45
N GLU A 22 -25.79 62.67 31.92
CA GLU A 22 -27.04 61.93 31.66
C GLU A 22 -27.52 62.12 30.21
N TYR A 23 -27.07 63.19 29.54
CA TYR A 23 -27.49 63.56 28.20
C TYR A 23 -26.31 64.05 27.36
N ILE A 24 -26.29 63.69 26.08
CA ILE A 24 -25.38 64.22 25.06
C ILE A 24 -26.27 64.71 23.92
N GLU A 25 -25.95 65.88 23.36
CA GLU A 25 -26.68 66.42 22.22
C GLU A 25 -26.60 65.45 21.03
N ILE A 26 -27.76 65.06 20.50
CA ILE A 26 -27.88 64.07 19.43
C ILE A 26 -27.08 64.53 18.20
N ASP A 27 -27.14 65.81 17.85
CA ASP A 27 -26.42 66.37 16.70
C ASP A 27 -24.89 66.27 16.85
N SER A 28 -24.39 66.37 18.08
CA SER A 28 -22.96 66.17 18.37
C SER A 28 -22.53 64.71 18.15
N VAL A 29 -23.40 63.75 18.47
CA VAL A 29 -23.15 62.32 18.21
C VAL A 29 -23.24 62.01 16.72
N ILE A 30 -24.25 62.55 16.03
CA ILE A 30 -24.43 62.38 14.58
C ILE A 30 -23.20 62.90 13.84
N ARG A 31 -22.73 64.12 14.16
CA ARG A 31 -21.53 64.70 13.53
C ARG A 31 -20.30 63.81 13.69
N LEU A 32 -20.07 63.26 14.88
CA LEU A 32 -18.94 62.39 15.15
C LEU A 32 -19.02 61.06 14.38
N ILE A 33 -20.22 60.49 14.24
CA ILE A 33 -20.46 59.27 13.47
C ILE A 33 -20.29 59.54 11.97
N SER A 34 -20.74 60.69 11.47
CA SER A 34 -20.57 61.09 10.05
C SER A 34 -19.11 61.31 9.65
N GLU A 35 -18.23 61.64 10.61
CA GLU A 35 -16.78 61.75 10.40
C GLU A 35 -16.05 60.40 10.48
N LEU A 36 -16.73 59.32 10.88
CA LEU A 36 -16.17 57.98 10.82
C LEU A 36 -16.04 57.59 9.35
N ASP A 37 -14.81 57.35 8.88
CA ASP A 37 -14.64 56.82 7.53
C ASP A 37 -15.21 55.42 7.58
N GLU A 38 -16.25 55.16 6.79
CA GLU A 38 -16.66 53.79 6.49
C GLU A 38 -15.39 53.04 6.05
N PRO A 39 -15.15 51.82 6.59
CA PRO A 39 -13.92 51.11 6.31
C PRO A 39 -13.74 51.06 4.80
N GLU A 40 -12.60 51.56 4.29
CA GLU A 40 -12.25 51.48 2.88
C GLU A 40 -12.45 50.03 2.44
N THR A 41 -13.55 49.83 1.71
CA THR A 41 -13.99 48.56 1.17
C THR A 41 -12.99 48.19 0.10
N GLY A 42 -12.05 47.31 0.44
CA GLY A 42 -11.16 46.72 -0.54
C GLY A 42 -11.93 46.04 -1.68
N HIS A 43 -11.31 45.99 -2.85
CA HIS A 43 -11.85 45.48 -4.13
C HIS A 43 -12.49 44.08 -4.10
N ALA A 44 -12.38 43.32 -3.00
CA ALA A 44 -13.04 42.03 -2.83
C ALA A 44 -14.55 42.14 -2.51
N ASP A 45 -15.02 43.26 -1.93
CA ASP A 45 -16.44 43.47 -1.56
C ASP A 45 -17.24 44.31 -2.57
N GLU A 46 -16.57 44.88 -3.58
CA GLU A 46 -17.24 45.60 -4.68
C GLU A 46 -18.08 44.65 -5.54
N ALA A 47 -17.56 43.46 -5.87
CA ALA A 47 -18.28 42.45 -6.66
C ALA A 47 -19.60 42.00 -5.96
N PRO A 48 -19.63 41.67 -4.65
CA PRO A 48 -20.87 41.46 -3.91
C PRO A 48 -21.85 42.64 -3.95
N ARG A 49 -21.37 43.89 -3.94
CA ARG A 49 -22.23 45.09 -3.92
C ARG A 49 -22.94 45.31 -5.25
N TYR A 50 -22.24 45.20 -6.37
CA TYR A 50 -22.83 45.35 -7.70
C TYR A 50 -23.82 44.22 -8.01
N VAL A 51 -23.48 42.98 -7.66
CA VAL A 51 -24.38 41.83 -7.81
C VAL A 51 -25.64 42.01 -6.95
N LYS A 52 -25.51 42.46 -5.69
CA LYS A 52 -26.66 42.76 -4.83
C LYS A 52 -27.57 43.84 -5.41
N ASN A 53 -27.01 44.88 -6.02
CA ASN A 53 -27.79 45.96 -6.66
C ASN A 53 -28.52 45.46 -7.92
N ILE A 54 -27.85 44.68 -8.76
CA ILE A 54 -28.45 44.03 -9.93
C ILE A 54 -29.60 43.10 -9.50
N LEU A 55 -29.39 42.28 -8.48
CA LEU A 55 -30.43 41.38 -7.95
C LEU A 55 -31.62 42.14 -7.36
N ALA A 56 -31.39 43.27 -6.69
CA ALA A 56 -32.47 44.12 -6.17
C ALA A 56 -33.34 44.65 -7.32
N ARG A 57 -32.72 45.20 -8.37
CA ARG A 57 -33.43 45.70 -9.56
C ARG A 57 -34.20 44.61 -10.31
N LEU A 58 -33.62 43.40 -10.45
CA LEU A 58 -34.31 42.25 -11.06
C LEU A 58 -35.53 41.79 -10.25
N ARG A 59 -35.53 42.02 -8.93
CA ARG A 59 -36.65 41.66 -8.05
C ARG A 59 -37.81 42.66 -8.16
N GLU A 60 -37.55 43.89 -8.59
CA GLU A 60 -38.57 44.92 -8.84
C GLU A 60 -39.34 44.70 -10.16
N LEU A 61 -38.81 43.87 -11.07
CA LEU A 61 -39.47 43.53 -12.34
C LEU A 61 -40.62 42.51 -12.17
N PRO A 62 -41.64 42.55 -13.06
CA PRO A 62 -42.66 41.51 -13.15
C PRO A 62 -42.04 40.11 -13.34
N LEU A 63 -42.72 39.07 -12.80
CA LEU A 63 -42.20 37.68 -12.78
C LEU A 63 -41.78 37.15 -14.16
N HIS A 64 -42.54 37.46 -15.22
CA HIS A 64 -42.23 37.02 -16.58
C HIS A 64 -40.96 37.68 -17.12
N ASP A 65 -40.74 38.96 -16.81
CA ASP A 65 -39.56 39.71 -17.26
C ASP A 65 -38.30 39.25 -16.51
N ARG A 66 -38.43 38.86 -15.23
CA ARG A 66 -37.29 38.36 -14.45
C ARG A 66 -36.67 37.11 -15.07
N GLU A 67 -37.48 36.17 -15.57
CA GLU A 67 -36.97 34.95 -16.19
C GLU A 67 -36.22 35.24 -17.50
N VAL A 68 -36.75 36.14 -18.32
CA VAL A 68 -36.12 36.58 -19.58
C VAL A 68 -34.78 37.26 -19.31
N TRP A 69 -34.73 38.15 -18.31
CA TRP A 69 -33.49 38.84 -17.93
C TRP A 69 -32.45 37.91 -17.32
N LEU A 70 -32.86 36.94 -16.49
CA LEU A 70 -31.93 35.93 -15.95
C LEU A 70 -31.32 35.07 -17.06
N LYS A 71 -32.13 34.65 -18.05
CA LYS A 71 -31.64 33.91 -19.22
C LYS A 71 -30.64 34.74 -20.03
N ALA A 72 -30.92 36.03 -20.26
CA ALA A 72 -30.00 36.93 -20.97
C ALA A 72 -28.66 37.09 -20.23
N ILE A 73 -28.70 37.36 -18.91
CA ILE A 73 -27.48 37.48 -18.09
C ILE A 73 -26.68 36.19 -18.11
N MET A 74 -27.33 35.03 -17.97
CA MET A 74 -26.63 33.74 -18.04
C MET A 74 -26.02 33.48 -19.42
N GLY A 75 -26.66 33.93 -20.50
CA GLY A 75 -26.13 33.83 -21.87
C GLY A 75 -24.86 34.66 -22.09
N GLU A 76 -24.80 35.87 -21.53
CA GLU A 76 -23.61 36.75 -21.62
C GLU A 76 -22.36 36.12 -20.99
N PHE A 77 -22.54 35.34 -19.93
CA PHE A 77 -21.44 34.67 -19.23
C PHE A 77 -21.33 33.18 -19.54
N GLU A 78 -22.09 32.65 -20.51
CA GLU A 78 -22.18 31.20 -20.76
C GLU A 78 -20.81 30.59 -21.04
N GLN A 79 -20.00 31.26 -21.87
CA GLN A 79 -18.63 30.84 -22.16
C GLN A 79 -17.75 30.91 -20.91
N ASP A 80 -17.79 31.99 -20.13
CA ASP A 80 -16.98 32.16 -18.92
C ASP A 80 -17.34 31.17 -17.81
N PHE A 81 -18.64 30.93 -17.59
CA PHE A 81 -19.14 29.90 -16.66
C PHE A 81 -18.75 28.50 -17.12
N SER A 82 -18.86 28.22 -18.42
CA SER A 82 -18.42 26.94 -18.96
C SER A 82 -16.93 26.75 -18.70
N HIS A 83 -16.09 27.74 -19.00
CA HIS A 83 -14.65 27.69 -18.77
C HIS A 83 -14.28 27.55 -17.30
N ALA A 84 -14.99 28.22 -16.39
CA ALA A 84 -14.77 28.10 -14.94
C ALA A 84 -15.12 26.70 -14.43
N LYS A 85 -16.29 26.16 -14.81
CA LYS A 85 -16.73 24.80 -14.46
C LYS A 85 -15.78 23.74 -15.00
N TRP A 86 -15.30 23.91 -16.24
CA TRP A 86 -14.27 23.04 -16.83
C TRP A 86 -12.95 23.12 -16.07
N ARG A 87 -12.53 24.31 -15.62
CA ARG A 87 -11.31 24.50 -14.83
C ARG A 87 -11.40 23.82 -13.46
N GLU A 88 -12.49 24.05 -12.73
CA GLU A 88 -12.71 23.43 -11.43
C GLU A 88 -12.79 21.91 -11.55
N GLY A 89 -13.56 21.39 -12.51
CA GLY A 89 -13.64 19.95 -12.76
C GLY A 89 -12.28 19.35 -13.17
N TYR A 90 -11.50 20.06 -13.98
CA TYR A 90 -10.15 19.63 -14.37
C TYR A 90 -9.17 19.61 -13.17
N GLU A 91 -9.13 20.67 -12.36
CA GLU A 91 -8.26 20.73 -11.18
C GLU A 91 -8.67 19.70 -10.13
N GLN A 92 -9.99 19.50 -9.91
CA GLN A 92 -10.49 18.44 -9.05
C GLN A 92 -10.06 17.06 -9.56
N GLY A 93 -10.28 16.77 -10.85
CA GLY A 93 -9.88 15.50 -11.46
C GLY A 93 -8.37 15.25 -11.41
N LYS A 94 -7.57 16.31 -11.52
CA LYS A 94 -6.10 16.24 -11.37
C LYS A 94 -5.69 15.91 -9.93
N LEU A 95 -6.33 16.54 -8.93
CA LEU A 95 -6.09 16.25 -7.52
C LEU A 95 -6.50 14.82 -7.15
N GLU A 96 -7.70 14.39 -7.57
CA GLU A 96 -8.20 13.04 -7.35
C GLU A 96 -7.31 11.99 -8.06
N GLY A 97 -6.93 12.26 -9.31
CA GLY A 97 -6.03 11.39 -10.07
C GLY A 97 -4.64 11.26 -9.43
N ALA A 98 -4.07 12.37 -8.93
CA ALA A 98 -2.81 12.35 -8.19
C ALA A 98 -2.93 11.58 -6.87
N TRP A 99 -4.05 11.75 -6.15
CA TRP A 99 -4.32 11.03 -4.92
C TRP A 99 -4.42 9.52 -5.16
N VAL A 100 -5.23 9.08 -6.13
CA VAL A 100 -5.37 7.66 -6.53
C VAL A 100 -4.02 7.11 -7.00
N GLY A 101 -3.29 7.84 -7.83
CA GLY A 101 -1.96 7.45 -8.29
C GLY A 101 -0.99 7.22 -7.12
N ASN A 102 -1.03 8.08 -6.09
CA ASN A 102 -0.19 7.90 -4.89
C ASN A 102 -0.64 6.73 -4.00
N GLN A 103 -1.93 6.37 -3.97
CA GLN A 103 -2.41 5.16 -3.30
C GLN A 103 -1.96 3.88 -4.01
N LEU A 104 -1.92 3.90 -5.35
CA LEU A 104 -1.61 2.73 -6.19
C LEU A 104 -0.14 2.66 -6.63
N LYS A 105 0.71 3.60 -6.22
CA LYS A 105 2.12 3.68 -6.66
C LYS A 105 2.91 2.40 -6.42
N ASP A 106 2.56 1.67 -5.37
CA ASP A 106 3.22 0.42 -4.96
C ASP A 106 2.37 -0.82 -5.31
N ALA A 107 1.22 -0.66 -5.97
CA ALA A 107 0.27 -1.75 -6.22
C ALA A 107 0.88 -2.86 -7.08
N ASP A 108 1.66 -2.51 -8.12
CA ASP A 108 2.34 -3.51 -8.95
C ASP A 108 3.42 -4.27 -8.17
N LYS A 109 4.16 -3.59 -7.29
CA LYS A 109 5.16 -4.23 -6.42
C LYS A 109 4.49 -5.19 -5.44
N ILE A 110 3.43 -4.74 -4.77
CA ILE A 110 2.65 -5.57 -3.85
C ILE A 110 2.07 -6.79 -4.59
N ARG A 111 1.55 -6.58 -5.82
CA ARG A 111 1.06 -7.68 -6.66
C ARG A 111 2.17 -8.70 -6.98
N GLN A 112 3.37 -8.24 -7.33
CA GLN A 112 4.50 -9.14 -7.60
C GLN A 112 4.88 -9.96 -6.37
N GLU A 113 5.03 -9.31 -5.21
CA GLU A 113 5.39 -10.01 -3.96
C GLU A 113 4.30 -11.00 -3.52
N LEU A 114 3.02 -10.63 -3.59
CA LEU A 114 1.91 -11.52 -3.20
C LEU A 114 1.73 -12.74 -4.11
N ASN A 115 2.19 -12.66 -5.37
CA ASN A 115 2.06 -13.75 -6.33
C ASN A 115 3.36 -14.55 -6.52
N LYS A 116 4.44 -14.17 -5.83
CA LYS A 116 5.70 -14.91 -5.81
C LYS A 116 5.51 -16.22 -5.03
N PRO A 117 5.59 -17.40 -5.67
CA PRO A 117 5.42 -18.66 -4.98
C PRO A 117 6.66 -19.02 -4.17
N VAL A 118 6.43 -19.69 -3.05
CA VAL A 118 7.46 -20.43 -2.30
C VAL A 118 7.44 -21.88 -2.78
N VAL A 119 8.58 -22.41 -3.21
CA VAL A 119 8.67 -23.73 -3.85
C VAL A 119 9.79 -24.58 -3.26
N GLN A 120 9.69 -25.90 -3.40
CA GLN A 120 10.72 -26.83 -2.96
C GLN A 120 11.95 -26.80 -3.88
N GLN A 121 13.12 -27.15 -3.36
CA GLN A 121 14.40 -27.05 -4.07
C GLN A 121 14.40 -27.77 -5.42
N PHE A 122 13.87 -29.00 -5.50
CA PHE A 122 13.83 -29.75 -6.77
C PHE A 122 12.96 -29.08 -7.86
N ILE A 123 11.99 -28.24 -7.47
CA ILE A 123 11.16 -27.47 -8.41
C ILE A 123 11.98 -26.30 -8.95
N ALA A 124 12.71 -25.61 -8.06
CA ALA A 124 13.62 -24.53 -8.42
C ALA A 124 14.73 -25.04 -9.35
N ASP A 125 15.35 -26.18 -9.02
CA ASP A 125 16.42 -26.79 -9.84
C ASP A 125 15.93 -27.08 -11.26
N TRP A 126 14.76 -27.73 -11.39
CA TRP A 126 14.16 -27.97 -12.70
C TRP A 126 13.85 -26.66 -13.43
N TYR A 127 13.30 -25.66 -12.75
CA TYR A 127 12.99 -24.37 -13.37
C TYR A 127 14.25 -23.67 -13.89
N GLU A 128 15.32 -23.61 -13.11
CA GLU A 128 16.58 -22.96 -13.49
C GLU A 128 17.25 -23.64 -14.71
N GLU A 129 17.14 -24.97 -14.81
CA GLU A 129 17.62 -25.73 -15.97
C GLU A 129 16.79 -25.47 -17.25
N ASN A 130 15.54 -25.03 -17.11
CA ASN A 130 14.58 -24.96 -18.22
C ASN A 130 14.11 -23.54 -18.55
N LYS A 131 14.45 -22.51 -17.76
CA LYS A 131 13.91 -21.14 -17.84
C LYS A 131 14.19 -20.39 -19.15
N ASP A 132 15.30 -20.68 -19.83
CA ASP A 132 15.72 -19.94 -21.02
C ASP A 132 14.76 -20.12 -22.21
N ASP A 133 14.18 -21.33 -22.35
CA ASP A 133 13.07 -21.65 -23.26
C ASP A 133 11.94 -22.27 -22.44
N PHE A 134 11.44 -21.52 -21.46
CA PHE A 134 10.49 -22.04 -20.48
C PHE A 134 9.25 -22.68 -21.11
N GLU A 135 8.61 -22.01 -22.08
CA GLU A 135 7.41 -22.52 -22.74
C GLU A 135 7.71 -23.79 -23.55
N GLY A 136 8.80 -23.81 -24.32
CA GLY A 136 9.19 -24.95 -25.13
C GLY A 136 9.58 -26.16 -24.27
N ASN A 137 10.33 -25.94 -23.19
CA ASN A 137 10.76 -26.99 -22.27
C ASN A 137 9.60 -27.52 -21.42
N LEU A 138 8.67 -26.67 -20.99
CA LEU A 138 7.45 -27.10 -20.32
C LEU A 138 6.58 -27.96 -21.24
N PHE A 139 6.40 -27.55 -22.50
CA PHE A 139 5.69 -28.36 -23.50
C PHE A 139 6.36 -29.72 -23.72
N ARG A 140 7.68 -29.75 -23.87
CA ARG A 140 8.47 -31.00 -24.01
C ARG A 140 8.32 -31.89 -22.78
N CYS A 141 8.34 -31.33 -21.58
CA CYS A 141 8.14 -32.06 -20.33
C CYS A 141 6.77 -32.76 -20.33
N VAL A 142 5.69 -32.02 -20.62
CA VAL A 142 4.32 -32.56 -20.70
C VAL A 142 4.21 -33.66 -21.76
N TYR A 143 4.80 -33.44 -22.93
CA TYR A 143 4.80 -34.41 -24.01
C TYR A 143 5.52 -35.71 -23.61
N ASN A 144 6.71 -35.59 -23.03
CA ASN A 144 7.53 -36.74 -22.65
C ASN A 144 6.93 -37.53 -21.48
N ILE A 145 6.18 -36.91 -20.58
CA ILE A 145 5.50 -37.57 -19.46
C ILE A 145 4.61 -38.74 -19.91
N THR A 146 3.97 -38.64 -21.08
CA THR A 146 3.14 -39.75 -21.60
C THR A 146 3.95 -41.01 -21.93
N SER A 147 5.25 -40.88 -22.23
CA SER A 147 6.15 -42.01 -22.45
C SER A 147 6.67 -42.64 -21.15
N ILE A 148 6.46 -42.00 -19.99
CA ILE A 148 6.91 -42.49 -18.67
C ILE A 148 5.97 -43.57 -18.12
N PHE A 149 4.74 -43.66 -18.62
CA PHE A 149 3.78 -44.72 -18.25
C PHE A 149 4.21 -46.14 -18.70
N ASP A 150 5.27 -46.27 -19.51
CA ASP A 150 5.90 -47.55 -19.89
C ASP A 150 6.86 -48.10 -18.79
N GLY A 151 6.57 -47.84 -17.52
CA GLY A 151 7.26 -48.45 -16.38
C GLY A 151 8.55 -47.76 -15.94
N ALA A 152 8.81 -46.53 -16.40
CA ALA A 152 9.95 -45.75 -15.95
C ALA A 152 9.71 -45.15 -14.54
N LYS A 153 10.76 -45.15 -13.72
CA LYS A 153 10.71 -44.60 -12.35
C LYS A 153 10.68 -43.08 -12.43
N LEU A 154 9.52 -42.49 -12.14
CA LEU A 154 9.35 -41.03 -12.06
C LEU A 154 10.31 -40.42 -11.03
N ASN A 155 10.99 -39.34 -11.43
CA ASN A 155 11.74 -38.50 -10.51
C ASN A 155 10.81 -37.63 -9.65
N GLU A 156 11.37 -36.91 -8.68
CA GLU A 156 10.61 -36.13 -7.71
C GLU A 156 9.83 -34.97 -8.36
N PHE A 157 10.44 -34.28 -9.32
CA PHE A 157 9.78 -33.23 -10.09
C PHE A 157 8.60 -33.79 -10.89
N GLU A 158 8.79 -34.89 -11.63
CA GLU A 158 7.74 -35.50 -12.45
C GLU A 158 6.56 -35.98 -11.59
N ARG A 159 6.85 -36.56 -10.43
CA ARG A 159 5.81 -36.92 -9.45
C ARG A 159 5.05 -35.69 -8.99
N TRP A 160 5.74 -34.64 -8.57
CA TRP A 160 5.12 -33.39 -8.13
C TRP A 160 4.28 -32.74 -9.25
N PHE A 161 4.81 -32.75 -10.47
CA PHE A 161 4.20 -32.11 -11.63
C PHE A 161 2.90 -32.79 -12.07
N LEU A 162 2.83 -34.12 -11.93
CA LEU A 162 1.68 -34.95 -12.29
C LEU A 162 0.53 -34.94 -11.26
N ILE A 163 0.76 -34.45 -10.04
CA ILE A 163 -0.26 -34.44 -9.00
C ILE A 163 -1.25 -33.29 -9.28
N ALA A 164 -2.49 -33.62 -9.63
CA ALA A 164 -3.51 -32.63 -9.98
C ALA A 164 -3.78 -31.57 -8.88
N SER A 165 -3.54 -31.89 -7.61
CA SER A 165 -3.75 -30.97 -6.49
C SER A 165 -2.61 -29.96 -6.26
N THR A 166 -1.42 -30.14 -6.85
CA THR A 166 -0.27 -29.24 -6.61
C THR A 166 -0.34 -27.96 -7.44
N LYS A 167 -1.24 -27.88 -8.43
CA LYS A 167 -1.33 -26.77 -9.40
C LYS A 167 0.02 -26.46 -10.06
N SER A 168 0.80 -27.50 -10.35
CA SER A 168 2.17 -27.43 -10.88
C SER A 168 2.37 -26.41 -12.01
N PHE A 169 1.49 -26.41 -13.02
CA PHE A 169 1.52 -25.43 -14.11
C PHE A 169 1.40 -23.98 -13.63
N GLN A 170 0.45 -23.70 -12.74
CA GLN A 170 0.26 -22.34 -12.21
C GLN A 170 1.48 -21.90 -11.41
N THR A 171 2.06 -22.81 -10.62
CA THR A 171 3.27 -22.54 -9.85
C THR A 171 4.43 -22.16 -10.78
N LEU A 172 4.73 -22.97 -11.80
CA LEU A 172 5.83 -22.68 -12.73
C LEU A 172 5.61 -21.37 -13.51
N VAL A 173 4.38 -21.09 -13.93
CA VAL A 173 4.04 -19.82 -14.59
C VAL A 173 4.22 -18.63 -13.64
N ASN A 174 3.82 -18.76 -12.38
CA ASN A 174 4.03 -17.72 -11.37
C ASN A 174 5.51 -17.52 -11.07
N MET A 175 6.30 -18.60 -10.99
CA MET A 175 7.76 -18.51 -10.86
C MET A 175 8.37 -17.70 -12.01
N HIS A 176 7.90 -17.94 -13.24
CA HIS A 176 8.37 -17.23 -14.43
C HIS A 176 7.94 -15.75 -14.47
N GLN A 177 6.72 -15.44 -14.03
CA GLN A 177 6.17 -14.08 -14.08
C GLN A 177 6.61 -13.18 -12.92
N PHE A 178 6.73 -13.75 -11.72
CA PHE A 178 6.89 -13.00 -10.46
C PHE A 178 8.19 -13.32 -9.72
N GLY A 179 9.03 -14.23 -10.25
CA GLY A 179 10.13 -14.83 -9.51
C GLY A 179 9.61 -15.85 -8.49
N TYR A 180 10.47 -16.36 -7.62
CA TYR A 180 10.10 -17.34 -6.59
C TYR A 180 11.06 -17.28 -5.41
N GLU A 181 10.64 -17.89 -4.29
CA GLU A 181 11.50 -18.17 -3.14
C GLU A 181 11.58 -19.69 -2.96
N VAL A 182 12.73 -20.18 -2.50
CA VAL A 182 12.88 -21.59 -2.19
C VAL A 182 12.52 -21.80 -0.72
N GLU A 183 11.64 -22.75 -0.44
CA GLU A 183 11.33 -23.19 0.90
C GLU A 183 12.60 -23.72 1.55
N GLU A 184 13.03 -23.11 2.66
CA GLU A 184 14.15 -23.62 3.44
C GLU A 184 13.75 -24.99 3.99
N GLU A 185 14.42 -26.06 3.52
CA GLU A 185 14.16 -27.39 4.03
C GLU A 185 14.48 -27.43 5.53
N LYS A 186 13.46 -27.77 6.32
CA LYS A 186 13.61 -27.98 7.77
C LYS A 186 14.73 -28.97 8.03
N LYS A 187 15.70 -28.54 8.83
CA LYS A 187 16.79 -29.39 9.29
C LYS A 187 16.52 -29.86 10.69
N TYR A 188 17.02 -31.05 10.98
CA TYR A 188 16.82 -31.72 12.24
C TYR A 188 18.16 -32.08 12.84
N ARG A 189 18.27 -31.84 14.15
CA ARG A 189 19.31 -32.37 15.00
C ARG A 189 18.74 -33.56 15.75
N VAL A 190 19.36 -34.73 15.58
CA VAL A 190 18.89 -36.00 16.14
C VAL A 190 19.79 -36.39 17.31
N LYS A 191 19.21 -36.56 18.50
CA LYS A 191 19.91 -36.97 19.72
C LYS A 191 19.30 -38.25 20.30
N VAL A 192 20.14 -39.18 20.76
CA VAL A 192 19.67 -40.39 21.46
C VAL A 192 19.61 -40.13 22.96
N LYS A 193 18.44 -40.36 23.57
CA LYS A 193 18.22 -40.12 25.01
C LYS A 193 19.06 -41.08 25.85
N GLY A 194 19.63 -40.55 26.94
CA GLY A 194 20.37 -41.36 27.92
C GLY A 194 21.82 -41.69 27.51
N ILE A 195 22.33 -41.09 26.42
CA ILE A 195 23.74 -41.18 26.00
C ILE A 195 24.50 -39.96 26.54
N CYS A 196 25.81 -40.12 26.79
CA CYS A 196 26.68 -39.02 27.21
C CYS A 196 26.80 -37.95 26.12
N GLY A 197 26.86 -36.67 26.52
CA GLY A 197 26.71 -35.53 25.61
C GLY A 197 27.70 -35.43 24.45
N ASN A 198 28.86 -36.06 24.54
CA ASN A 198 29.88 -36.10 23.48
C ASN A 198 29.65 -37.23 22.43
N HIS A 199 28.62 -38.05 22.63
CA HIS A 199 28.28 -39.18 21.75
C HIS A 199 26.76 -39.30 21.54
N GLU A 200 25.98 -38.27 21.83
CA GLU A 200 24.52 -38.33 21.76
C GLU A 200 23.96 -37.92 20.39
N THR A 201 24.71 -37.14 19.59
CA THR A 201 24.18 -36.52 18.36
C THR A 201 24.57 -37.31 17.12
N LEU A 202 23.59 -37.55 16.23
CA LEU A 202 23.82 -38.21 14.94
C LEU A 202 24.42 -37.23 13.92
N ASN A 203 25.67 -37.48 13.55
CA ASN A 203 26.46 -36.62 12.69
C ASN A 203 26.85 -37.33 11.40
N ARG A 204 27.06 -36.54 10.33
CA ARG A 204 27.55 -37.00 9.03
C ARG A 204 28.94 -36.42 8.75
N GLU A 205 29.92 -37.27 8.49
CA GLU A 205 31.24 -36.83 8.03
C GLU A 205 31.13 -36.28 6.59
N LYS A 206 31.49 -35.02 6.39
CA LYS A 206 31.30 -34.28 5.13
C LYS A 206 32.06 -34.88 3.95
N HIS A 207 33.22 -35.48 4.19
CA HIS A 207 34.08 -36.02 3.13
C HIS A 207 33.73 -37.46 2.73
N SER A 208 33.32 -38.29 3.68
CA SER A 208 33.09 -39.72 3.44
C SER A 208 31.60 -40.08 3.35
N ASN A 209 30.71 -39.16 3.72
CA ASN A 209 29.28 -39.38 3.92
C ASN A 209 28.97 -40.51 4.91
N LYS A 210 29.89 -40.83 5.83
CA LYS A 210 29.66 -41.81 6.90
C LYS A 210 28.96 -41.15 8.07
N TRP A 211 28.07 -41.92 8.69
CA TRP A 211 27.28 -41.49 9.84
C TRP A 211 27.86 -42.06 11.13
N LEU A 212 27.86 -41.25 12.18
CA LEU A 212 28.37 -41.62 13.50
C LEU A 212 27.67 -40.83 14.61
N PHE A 213 27.75 -41.33 15.83
CA PHE A 213 27.33 -40.59 17.01
C PHE A 213 28.52 -39.86 17.63
N SER A 214 28.45 -38.54 17.73
CA SER A 214 29.50 -37.70 18.33
C SER A 214 28.91 -36.41 18.95
N ASP A 215 29.80 -35.48 19.32
CA ASP A 215 29.42 -34.21 19.95
C ASP A 215 28.58 -33.36 18.99
N ARG A 216 27.77 -32.47 19.57
CA ARG A 216 26.83 -31.58 18.88
C ARG A 216 27.51 -30.48 18.04
N GLU A 217 28.84 -30.41 18.05
CA GLU A 217 29.60 -29.32 17.45
C GLU A 217 29.76 -29.50 15.94
N GLU A 218 29.03 -28.67 15.20
CA GLU A 218 29.23 -28.48 13.77
C GLU A 218 30.65 -27.96 13.52
N ASN A 219 31.39 -28.62 12.62
CA ASN A 219 32.75 -28.21 12.28
C ASN A 219 33.07 -28.53 10.82
N SER A 220 34.31 -28.31 10.40
CA SER A 220 34.73 -28.56 9.01
C SER A 220 34.63 -30.04 8.59
N LEU A 221 34.63 -30.97 9.54
CA LEU A 221 34.59 -32.41 9.28
C LEU A 221 33.17 -32.98 9.36
N TYR A 222 32.33 -32.46 10.26
CA TYR A 222 31.03 -33.06 10.57
C TYR A 222 29.87 -32.08 10.37
N GLY A 223 28.80 -32.59 9.76
CA GLY A 223 27.46 -32.01 9.75
C GLY A 223 26.60 -32.60 10.85
N THR A 224 25.91 -31.74 11.59
CA THR A 224 25.09 -32.06 12.78
C THR A 224 23.59 -31.80 12.55
N HIS A 225 23.25 -31.22 11.41
CA HIS A 225 21.89 -30.87 11.01
C HIS A 225 21.61 -31.49 9.65
N HIS A 226 20.52 -32.22 9.55
CA HIS A 226 20.19 -33.00 8.36
C HIS A 226 18.73 -32.80 8.01
N THR A 227 18.42 -32.77 6.72
CA THR A 227 17.03 -32.73 6.28
C THR A 227 16.37 -34.09 6.52
N ARG A 228 15.04 -34.12 6.63
CA ARG A 228 14.30 -35.38 6.79
C ARG A 228 14.66 -36.39 5.69
N LYS A 229 14.82 -35.91 4.46
CA LYS A 229 15.19 -36.71 3.29
C LYS A 229 16.59 -37.30 3.43
N GLU A 230 17.58 -36.51 3.86
CA GLU A 230 18.94 -37.02 4.11
C GLU A 230 18.94 -38.16 5.15
N LEU A 231 18.13 -38.04 6.21
CA LEU A 231 17.98 -39.07 7.23
C LEU A 231 17.29 -40.32 6.67
N GLU A 232 16.20 -40.16 5.91
CA GLU A 232 15.47 -41.26 5.30
C GLU A 232 16.33 -42.02 4.27
N ASP A 233 17.02 -41.30 3.38
CA ASP A 233 17.91 -41.87 2.37
C ASP A 233 19.11 -42.61 2.99
N ALA A 234 19.58 -42.16 4.16
CA ALA A 234 20.64 -42.81 4.92
C ALA A 234 20.15 -43.98 5.80
N GLY A 235 18.85 -44.30 5.79
CA GLY A 235 18.27 -45.39 6.59
C GLY A 235 17.98 -45.02 8.05
N PHE A 236 18.04 -43.74 8.39
CA PHE A 236 17.70 -43.19 9.71
C PHE A 236 16.27 -42.64 9.79
N GLY A 237 15.39 -42.93 8.83
CA GLY A 237 13.98 -42.49 8.89
C GLY A 237 13.22 -42.91 10.16
N TRP A 238 13.63 -44.00 10.80
CA TRP A 238 13.04 -44.49 12.06
C TRP A 238 13.19 -43.54 13.25
N VAL A 239 14.11 -42.57 13.18
CA VAL A 239 14.38 -41.63 14.28
C VAL A 239 13.15 -40.78 14.64
N PHE A 240 12.26 -40.53 13.67
CA PHE A 240 11.03 -39.76 13.86
C PHE A 240 9.94 -40.51 14.62
N ASP A 241 10.02 -41.84 14.68
CA ASP A 241 9.02 -42.71 15.32
C ASP A 241 9.54 -43.35 16.62
N CYS A 242 10.75 -42.97 17.07
CA CYS A 242 11.40 -43.58 18.22
C CYS A 242 11.31 -42.71 19.48
N GLU A 243 10.63 -43.20 20.51
CA GLU A 243 10.53 -42.49 21.81
C GLU A 243 11.89 -42.26 22.49
N GLY A 244 12.87 -43.13 22.20
CA GLY A 244 14.24 -43.02 22.71
C GLY A 244 15.08 -41.94 22.02
N VAL A 245 14.53 -41.23 21.03
CA VAL A 245 15.21 -40.16 20.29
C VAL A 245 14.57 -38.82 20.63
N GLU A 246 15.39 -37.78 20.66
CA GLU A 246 14.99 -36.38 20.69
C GLU A 246 15.34 -35.75 19.34
N ILE A 247 14.33 -35.13 18.71
CA ILE A 247 14.49 -34.41 17.45
C ILE A 247 14.26 -32.93 17.73
N GLU A 248 15.28 -32.13 17.41
CA GLU A 248 15.26 -30.68 17.50
C GLU A 248 15.23 -30.11 16.07
N GLU A 249 14.14 -29.44 15.70
CA GLU A 249 14.07 -28.68 14.45
C GLU A 249 14.95 -27.44 14.60
N VAL A 250 15.84 -27.23 13.63
CA VAL A 250 16.77 -26.09 13.58
C VAL A 250 16.49 -25.28 12.31
N GLU A 251 16.60 -23.96 12.41
CA GLU A 251 16.62 -23.03 11.27
C GLU A 251 17.99 -23.09 10.56
#